data_AF-A0A1E1WNP0-F1
#
_entry.id   AF-A0A1E1WNP0-F1
#
_cell.length_a   1.000
_cell.length_b   1.000
_cell.length_c   1.000
_cell.angle_alpha   90.00
_cell.angle_beta   90.00
_cell.angle_gamma   90.00
#
_symmetry.space_group_name_H-M   'P 1'
#
loop_
_entity.id
_entity.type
_entity.pdbx_description
1 polymer ?
#
loop_
_entity_poly.entity_id
_entity_poly.type
_entity_poly.pdbx_seq_one_letter_code
_entity_poly.pdbx_strand_id
1 'polypeptide(L)'
;MSSTSASTSEKPNTSKIIDDGTKTDRACQTCECIEGETDSNSTEPEPEYVHHEVVHFKQQFAWDCGLSCVLMLLNASQRQYFLDNFNEICTEEGFGSSTWTIDLCYLLKRFNIKHCMYSTMMGVNEAYAKMSYYDSIMSLD
;
A
#
# COMPACT_ATOMS: atom_id res chain seq x y z
N MET A 1 -48.82 -14.39 -4.97
CA MET A 1 -48.97 -14.39 -3.50
C MET A 1 -47.71 -14.96 -2.91
N SER A 2 -47.13 -14.21 -1.97
CA SER A 2 -45.74 -14.25 -1.53
C SER A 2 -45.27 -15.58 -0.97
N SER A 3 -44.02 -15.92 -1.24
CA SER A 3 -43.26 -16.90 -0.47
C SER A 3 -41.91 -16.27 -0.15
N THR A 4 -41.84 -15.66 1.04
CA THR A 4 -40.63 -15.11 1.64
C THR A 4 -39.96 -16.24 2.42
N SER A 5 -38.73 -16.59 2.04
CA SER A 5 -37.84 -17.41 2.87
C SER A 5 -36.59 -16.58 3.19
N ALA A 6 -36.52 -16.15 4.45
CA ALA A 6 -35.34 -15.56 5.07
C ALA A 6 -34.46 -16.65 5.67
N SER A 7 -33.14 -16.55 5.47
CA SER A 7 -32.04 -17.18 6.24
C SER A 7 -30.78 -17.15 5.37
N THR A 8 -29.58 -16.73 5.79
CA THR A 8 -29.05 -16.12 7.01
C THR A 8 -27.77 -15.45 6.51
N SER A 9 -27.60 -14.12 6.61
CA SER A 9 -26.31 -13.51 6.27
C SER A 9 -25.32 -13.81 7.39
N GLU A 10 -24.36 -14.69 7.14
CA GLU A 10 -23.19 -14.85 8.01
C GLU A 10 -22.45 -13.51 8.04
N LYS A 11 -22.51 -12.82 9.19
CA LYS A 11 -21.70 -11.65 9.45
C LYS A 11 -20.26 -12.13 9.64
N PRO A 12 -19.26 -11.60 8.90
CA PRO A 12 -17.87 -11.89 9.23
C PRO A 12 -17.56 -11.37 10.64
N ASN A 13 -17.04 -12.28 11.44
CA ASN A 13 -16.71 -12.17 12.84
C ASN A 13 -15.66 -11.07 13.06
N THR A 14 -16.07 -9.93 13.63
CA THR A 14 -15.18 -8.89 14.16
C THR A 14 -14.55 -9.35 15.48
N SER A 15 -13.67 -10.35 15.39
CA SER A 15 -12.84 -10.76 16.51
C SER A 15 -11.58 -9.88 16.57
N LYS A 16 -11.65 -8.90 17.47
CA LYS A 16 -10.56 -8.43 18.35
C LYS A 16 -9.20 -8.19 17.69
N ILE A 17 -8.95 -6.94 17.29
CA ILE A 17 -7.59 -6.39 17.31
C ILE A 17 -7.43 -5.74 18.69
N ILE A 18 -6.94 -6.53 19.65
CA ILE A 18 -6.40 -6.03 20.91
C ILE A 18 -4.90 -5.88 20.65
N ASP A 19 -4.44 -4.64 20.66
CA ASP A 19 -3.02 -4.28 20.68
C ASP A 19 -2.48 -4.51 22.09
N ASP A 20 -1.94 -5.71 22.35
CA ASP A 20 -1.10 -5.94 23.53
C ASP A 20 0.34 -5.63 23.14
N GLY A 21 0.76 -4.41 23.45
CA GLY A 21 2.10 -3.88 23.30
C GLY A 21 3.14 -4.68 24.08
N THR A 22 3.57 -5.81 23.51
CA THR A 22 4.70 -6.58 24.00
C THR A 22 5.68 -6.80 22.85
N LYS A 23 6.73 -5.98 22.86
CA LYS A 23 7.98 -6.17 22.11
C LYS A 23 8.42 -7.63 22.23
N THR A 24 8.34 -8.38 21.14
CA THR A 24 9.13 -9.59 20.97
C THR A 24 9.80 -9.51 19.61
N ASP A 25 11.08 -9.15 19.65
CA ASP A 25 12.00 -9.21 18.52
C ASP A 25 12.14 -10.66 18.07
N ARG A 26 11.26 -11.10 17.17
CA ARG A 26 11.42 -12.37 16.48
C ARG A 26 12.13 -12.09 15.16
N ALA A 27 13.46 -12.14 15.24
CA ALA A 27 14.37 -12.03 14.11
C ALA A 27 13.90 -12.93 12.95
N CYS A 28 13.78 -12.35 11.75
CA CYS A 28 13.62 -13.08 10.51
C CYS A 28 14.93 -13.83 10.25
N GLN A 29 14.92 -15.14 10.46
CA GLN A 29 16.14 -15.94 10.56
C GLN A 29 16.67 -16.44 9.19
N THR A 30 16.38 -15.75 8.08
CA THR A 30 16.88 -16.13 6.75
C THR A 30 17.21 -14.98 5.81
N CYS A 31 17.37 -13.74 6.28
CA CYS A 31 18.04 -12.72 5.47
C CYS A 31 19.51 -12.68 5.87
N GLU A 32 20.38 -13.31 5.08
CA GLU A 32 21.82 -13.02 5.10
C GLU A 32 21.98 -11.56 4.66
N CYS A 33 22.03 -10.65 5.62
CA CYS A 33 22.50 -9.29 5.37
C CYS A 33 23.97 -9.40 4.97
N ILE A 34 24.27 -9.11 3.71
CA ILE A 34 25.65 -8.98 3.24
C ILE A 34 26.30 -7.88 4.09
N GLU A 35 27.27 -8.25 4.93
CA GLU A 35 28.13 -7.29 5.62
C GLU A 35 28.97 -6.59 4.54
N GLY A 36 28.55 -5.38 4.15
CA GLY A 36 29.28 -4.57 3.20
C GLY A 36 30.62 -4.14 3.78
N GLU A 37 31.72 -4.50 3.11
CA GLU A 37 33.03 -3.91 3.33
C GLU A 37 32.93 -2.39 3.14
N THR A 38 33.30 -1.64 4.17
CA THR A 38 33.27 -0.17 4.14
C THR A 38 34.56 0.33 3.51
N ASP A 39 34.48 0.75 2.25
CA ASP A 39 35.58 1.41 1.56
C ASP A 39 35.73 2.84 2.12
N SER A 40 36.72 3.02 2.98
CA SER A 40 36.91 4.21 3.80
C SER A 40 37.56 5.35 3.01
N ASN A 41 36.86 5.98 2.05
CA ASN A 41 37.16 7.37 1.66
C ASN A 41 36.08 8.03 0.76
N SER A 42 34.89 8.31 1.30
CA SER A 42 33.93 9.21 0.64
C SER A 42 33.38 10.23 1.64
N THR A 43 33.96 11.44 1.64
CA THR A 43 33.42 12.63 2.30
C THR A 43 32.28 13.24 1.49
N GLU A 44 31.20 12.48 1.27
CA GLU A 44 29.93 13.05 0.86
C GLU A 44 29.08 13.27 2.12
N PRO A 45 28.44 14.45 2.29
CA PRO A 45 27.58 14.67 3.43
C PRO A 45 26.41 13.68 3.36
N GLU A 46 26.26 12.87 4.40
CA GLU A 46 25.09 12.00 4.57
C GLU A 46 23.81 12.83 4.39
N PRO A 47 22.88 12.39 3.51
CA PRO A 47 21.66 13.14 3.28
C PRO A 47 20.91 13.36 4.59
N GLU A 48 20.52 14.61 4.85
CA GLU A 48 19.74 14.97 6.02
C GLU A 48 18.31 14.46 5.84
N TYR A 49 17.94 13.39 6.56
CA TYR A 49 16.61 12.81 6.53
C TYR A 49 15.72 13.42 7.61
N VAL A 50 14.50 13.82 7.23
CA VAL A 50 13.44 14.14 8.19
C VAL A 50 12.68 12.87 8.52
N HIS A 51 12.66 12.49 9.80
CA HIS A 51 11.88 11.34 10.27
C HIS A 51 10.48 11.79 10.71
N HIS A 52 9.46 11.14 10.17
CA HIS A 52 8.07 11.35 10.58
C HIS A 52 7.60 10.15 11.42
N GLU A 53 7.19 10.39 12.66
CA GLU A 53 6.48 9.37 13.44
C GLU A 53 5.10 9.14 12.83
N VAL A 54 4.93 7.97 12.21
CA VAL A 54 3.66 7.51 11.65
C VAL A 54 3.31 6.15 12.23
N VAL A 55 2.02 5.90 12.44
CA VAL A 55 1.55 4.57 12.83
C VAL A 55 1.70 3.65 11.63
N HIS A 56 2.50 2.60 11.78
CA HIS A 56 2.75 1.66 10.70
C HIS A 56 1.54 0.74 10.46
N PHE A 57 1.10 0.64 9.19
CA PHE A 57 0.07 -0.29 8.75
C PHE A 57 0.67 -1.34 7.81
N LYS A 58 0.58 -2.61 8.21
CA LYS A 58 1.09 -3.73 7.41
C LYS A 58 0.08 -4.11 6.31
N GLN A 59 0.60 -4.31 5.10
CA GLN A 59 -0.18 -4.84 3.98
C GLN A 59 -0.75 -6.23 4.27
N GLN A 60 -1.95 -6.50 3.77
CA GLN A 60 -2.65 -7.77 3.97
C GLN A 60 -2.64 -8.64 2.72
N PHE A 61 -2.47 -8.05 1.55
CA PHE A 61 -2.45 -8.70 0.25
C PHE A 61 -1.13 -8.45 -0.47
N ALA A 62 -0.92 -9.10 -1.61
CA ALA A 62 0.25 -8.85 -2.44
C ALA A 62 0.16 -7.50 -3.19
N TRP A 63 -1.04 -6.96 -3.36
CA TRP A 63 -1.34 -5.80 -4.19
C TRP A 63 -1.63 -4.51 -3.40
N ASP A 64 -1.85 -4.58 -2.09
CA ASP A 64 -2.36 -3.45 -1.26
C ASP A 64 -1.26 -2.66 -0.52
N CYS A 65 0.01 -2.82 -0.91
CA CYS A 65 1.12 -2.08 -0.30
C CYS A 65 0.93 -0.56 -0.39
N GLY A 66 0.44 -0.07 -1.52
CA GLY A 66 0.10 1.35 -1.71
C GLY A 66 -1.06 1.82 -0.84
N LEU A 67 -2.09 1.00 -0.66
CA LEU A 67 -3.24 1.32 0.22
C LEU A 67 -2.80 1.38 1.68
N SER A 68 -1.91 0.47 2.08
CA SER A 68 -1.31 0.45 3.41
C SER A 68 -0.54 1.74 3.69
N CYS A 69 0.22 2.23 2.70
CA CYS A 69 0.86 3.54 2.80
C CYS A 69 -0.14 4.68 2.98
N VAL A 70 -1.26 4.67 2.25
CA VAL A 70 -2.31 5.68 2.41
C VAL A 70 -2.93 5.64 3.81
N LEU A 71 -3.20 4.45 4.36
CA LEU A 71 -3.73 4.29 5.72
C LEU A 71 -2.84 4.94 6.79
N MET A 72 -1.51 4.94 6.60
CA MET A 72 -0.57 5.61 7.51
C MET A 72 -0.71 7.14 7.49
N LEU A 73 -1.20 7.72 6.40
CA LEU A 73 -1.42 9.16 6.24
C LEU A 73 -2.80 9.63 6.74
N LEU A 74 -3.79 8.73 6.77
CA LEU A 74 -5.15 9.07 7.21
C LEU A 74 -5.20 9.36 8.70
N ASN A 75 -6.01 10.34 9.09
CA ASN A 75 -6.37 10.53 10.50
C ASN A 75 -7.26 9.38 11.00
N ALA A 76 -7.47 9.29 12.31
CA ALA A 76 -8.16 8.15 12.93
C ALA A 76 -9.57 7.90 12.38
N SER A 77 -10.38 8.94 12.14
CA SER A 77 -11.75 8.78 11.65
C SER A 77 -11.79 8.37 10.17
N GLN A 78 -10.95 8.98 9.35
CA GLN A 78 -10.79 8.61 7.94
C GLN A 78 -10.29 7.16 7.80
N ARG A 79 -9.34 6.78 8.63
CA ARG A 79 -8.77 5.44 8.65
C ARG A 79 -9.81 4.40 9.05
N GLN A 80 -10.58 4.67 10.11
CA GLN A 80 -11.66 3.77 10.51
C GLN A 80 -12.70 3.62 9.40
N TYR A 81 -13.12 4.73 8.78
CA TYR A 81 -14.01 4.69 7.62
C TYR A 81 -13.44 3.85 6.48
N PHE A 82 -12.15 4.00 6.16
CA PHE A 82 -11.51 3.18 5.13
C PHE A 82 -11.61 1.69 5.45
N LEU A 83 -11.26 1.31 6.68
CA LEU A 83 -11.26 -0.09 7.11
C LEU A 83 -12.67 -0.69 7.10
N ASP A 84 -13.66 0.07 7.58
CA ASP A 84 -15.05 -0.37 7.61
C ASP A 84 -15.65 -0.56 6.21
N ASN A 85 -15.16 0.21 5.23
CA ASN A 85 -15.66 0.21 3.85
C ASN A 85 -14.61 -0.32 2.85
N PHE A 86 -13.65 -1.13 3.33
CA PHE A 86 -12.47 -1.54 2.55
C PHE A 86 -12.86 -2.15 1.19
N ASN A 87 -13.79 -3.11 1.19
CA ASN A 87 -14.21 -3.81 -0.02
C ASN A 87 -14.95 -2.88 -1.00
N GLU A 88 -15.76 -1.96 -0.49
CA GLU A 88 -16.52 -1.00 -1.31
C GLU A 88 -15.55 -0.02 -1.98
N ILE A 89 -14.66 0.60 -1.21
CA ILE A 89 -13.62 1.49 -1.73
C ILE A 89 -12.75 0.76 -2.75
N CYS A 90 -12.32 -0.47 -2.46
CA CYS A 90 -11.53 -1.25 -3.41
C CYS A 90 -12.28 -1.52 -4.71
N THR A 91 -13.58 -1.80 -4.64
CA THR A 91 -14.39 -2.03 -5.84
C THR A 91 -14.59 -0.74 -6.65
N GLU A 92 -14.88 0.38 -5.98
CA GLU A 92 -15.13 1.67 -6.63
C GLU A 92 -13.87 2.24 -7.30
N GLU A 93 -12.70 2.09 -6.66
CA GLU A 93 -11.43 2.60 -7.17
C GLU A 93 -10.70 1.57 -8.06
N GLY A 94 -11.28 0.39 -8.29
CA GLY A 94 -10.73 -0.64 -9.18
C GLY A 94 -9.50 -1.38 -8.63
N PHE A 95 -9.33 -1.42 -7.31
CA PHE A 95 -8.27 -2.20 -6.66
C PHE A 95 -8.57 -3.71 -6.64
N GLY A 96 -7.56 -4.53 -6.35
CA GLY A 96 -7.72 -5.98 -6.17
C GLY A 96 -6.74 -6.86 -6.96
N SER A 97 -6.00 -6.28 -7.92
CA SER A 97 -5.05 -7.03 -8.76
C SER A 97 -3.70 -6.30 -8.88
N SER A 98 -3.74 -5.01 -9.22
CA SER A 98 -2.56 -4.16 -9.34
C SER A 98 -2.95 -2.74 -8.98
N THR A 99 -2.23 -2.15 -8.03
CA THR A 99 -2.44 -0.76 -7.63
C THR A 99 -1.39 0.11 -8.29
N TRP A 100 -1.83 1.01 -9.18
CA TRP A 100 -0.95 1.93 -9.88
C TRP A 100 -0.84 3.23 -9.10
N THR A 101 0.26 3.96 -9.30
CA THR A 101 0.49 5.23 -8.58
C THR A 101 -0.60 6.26 -8.87
N ILE A 102 -1.20 6.24 -10.06
CA ILE A 102 -2.31 7.13 -10.41
C ILE A 102 -3.59 6.79 -9.62
N ASP A 103 -3.86 5.51 -9.35
CA ASP A 103 -5.01 5.09 -8.54
C ASP A 103 -4.86 5.59 -7.11
N LEU A 104 -3.64 5.54 -6.56
CA LEU A 104 -3.34 6.12 -5.24
C LEU A 104 -3.59 7.63 -5.19
N CYS A 105 -3.34 8.36 -6.28
CA CYS A 105 -3.65 9.80 -6.33
C CYS A 105 -5.16 10.06 -6.25
N TYR A 106 -5.98 9.25 -6.93
CA TYR A 106 -7.44 9.34 -6.80
C TYR A 106 -7.92 8.98 -5.39
N LEU A 107 -7.32 7.97 -4.77
CA LEU A 107 -7.60 7.62 -3.39
C LEU A 107 -7.24 8.76 -2.41
N LEU A 108 -6.07 9.37 -2.55
CA LEU A 108 -5.66 10.53 -1.74
C LEU A 108 -6.63 11.71 -1.94
N LYS A 109 -7.09 11.92 -3.18
CA LYS A 109 -8.10 12.95 -3.50
C LYS A 109 -9.43 12.69 -2.78
N ARG A 110 -9.91 11.43 -2.76
CA ARG A 110 -11.14 11.03 -2.04
C ARG A 110 -11.09 11.40 -0.55
N PHE A 111 -9.93 11.25 0.08
CA PHE A 111 -9.71 11.64 1.48
C PHE A 111 -9.34 13.12 1.67
N ASN A 112 -9.43 13.94 0.63
CA ASN A 112 -9.07 15.37 0.63
C ASN A 112 -7.62 15.64 1.07
N ILE A 113 -6.71 14.70 0.79
CA ILE A 113 -5.28 14.89 1.00
C ILE A 113 -4.71 15.67 -0.19
N LYS A 114 -4.14 16.84 0.10
CA LYS A 114 -3.43 17.64 -0.92
C LYS A 114 -2.15 16.90 -1.30
N HIS A 115 -1.99 16.62 -2.59
CA HIS A 115 -0.83 15.91 -3.12
C HIS A 115 -0.46 16.44 -4.51
N CYS A 116 0.79 16.20 -4.90
CA CYS A 116 1.29 16.40 -6.25
C CYS A 116 2.08 15.16 -6.66
N MET A 117 1.85 14.67 -7.87
CA MET A 117 2.58 13.55 -8.46
C MET A 117 3.71 14.10 -9.32
N TYR A 118 4.93 13.60 -9.09
CA TYR A 118 6.12 13.99 -9.83
C TYR A 118 6.71 12.77 -10.55
N SER A 119 7.41 13.01 -11.66
CA SER A 119 8.22 12.02 -12.35
C SER A 119 9.66 12.52 -12.38
N THR A 120 10.62 11.63 -12.20
CA THR A 120 12.06 11.93 -12.32
C THR A 120 12.53 11.97 -13.76
N MET A 121 11.74 11.43 -14.69
CA MET A 121 12.06 11.35 -16.11
C MET A 121 10.95 11.97 -16.95
N MET A 122 11.35 12.68 -18.01
CA MET A 122 10.44 13.13 -19.04
C MET A 122 10.14 11.97 -20.00
N GLY A 123 8.86 11.60 -20.11
CA GLY A 123 8.42 10.51 -20.98
C GLY A 123 8.59 9.13 -20.37
N VAL A 124 8.63 8.12 -21.23
CA VAL A 124 8.76 6.71 -20.84
C VAL A 124 10.24 6.34 -20.80
N ASN A 125 10.65 5.62 -19.76
CA ASN A 125 11.97 5.02 -19.73
C ASN A 125 12.01 3.79 -20.65
N GLU A 126 12.60 3.95 -21.84
CA GLU A 126 12.70 2.90 -22.86
C GLU A 126 13.42 1.62 -22.37
N ALA A 127 14.24 1.70 -21.31
CA ALA A 127 14.88 0.52 -20.73
C ALA A 127 13.87 -0.53 -20.24
N TYR A 128 12.65 -0.11 -19.91
CA TYR A 128 11.58 -1.01 -19.46
C TYR A 128 10.68 -1.54 -20.58
N ALA A 129 10.90 -1.13 -21.84
CA ALA A 129 10.08 -1.57 -22.96
C ALA A 129 10.11 -3.09 -23.21
N LYS A 130 11.15 -3.78 -22.72
CA LYS A 130 11.33 -5.24 -22.86
C LYS A 130 10.90 -6.02 -21.62
N MET A 131 10.30 -5.37 -20.62
CA MET A 131 9.82 -6.09 -19.45
C MET A 131 8.54 -6.83 -19.80
N SER A 132 8.55 -8.14 -19.55
CA SER A 132 7.42 -9.04 -19.86
C SER A 132 6.10 -8.65 -19.20
N TYR A 133 6.15 -7.83 -18.14
CA TYR A 133 4.98 -7.21 -17.53
C TYR A 133 4.15 -6.37 -18.52
N TYR A 134 4.80 -5.66 -19.45
CA TYR A 134 4.13 -4.75 -20.39
C TYR A 134 3.76 -5.41 -21.72
N ASP A 135 4.25 -6.62 -21.99
CA ASP A 135 4.02 -7.31 -23.26
C ASP A 135 2.52 -7.50 -23.55
N SER A 136 1.72 -7.83 -22.52
CA SER A 136 0.27 -8.05 -22.67
C SER A 136 -0.55 -6.76 -22.87
N ILE A 137 0.02 -5.61 -22.51
CA ILE A 137 -0.64 -4.30 -22.62
C ILE A 137 -0.31 -3.67 -23.97
N MET A 138 0.93 -3.83 -24.44
CA MET A 138 1.40 -3.24 -25.71
C MET A 138 1.02 -4.06 -26.96
N SER A 139 0.54 -5.30 -26.81
CA SER A 139 0.14 -6.16 -27.94
C SER A 139 -1.33 -6.01 -28.37
N LEU A 140 -2.04 -5.00 -27.88
CA LEU A 140 -3.42 -4.69 -28.27
C LEU A 140 -3.42 -3.73 -29.47
N ASP A 141 -3.22 -4.30 -30.67
CA ASP A 141 -3.46 -3.63 -31.97
C ASP A 141 -4.89 -3.91 -32.49
#